data_AF-A0A7U7ICM5-F1
#
_entry.id   AF-A0A7U7ICM5-F1
#
_cell.length_a   1.000
_cell.length_b   1.000
_cell.length_c   1.000
_cell.angle_alpha   90.00
_cell.angle_beta   90.00
_cell.angle_gamma   90.00
#
_symmetry.space_group_name_H-M   'P 1'
#
loop_
_entity.id
_entity.type
_entity.pdbx_description
1 polymer ?
#
loop_
_entity_poly.entity_id
_entity_poly.type
_entity_poly.pdbx_seq_one_letter_code
_entity_poly.pdbx_strand_id
1 'polypeptide(L)'
;MNYIKRTLILLILFVVVSPINSPKTIADNKYSEIQDDKFQLQPGDIIITKGPVMWGFFGHCSIAIDDKTILQIEGPGDKPTTQSFESFKYNYASGKNDWMKVYRCSYPGAGKKAADWVKKNYENTNHRYLVTLNLNSKKFTYCTKIIYQAYKFGVSEKSVKSYGLHIISPYAIKDNFIDPYKLRLVKAY
;
A
#
# COMPACT_ATOMS: atom_id res chain seq x y z
N MET A 1 63.34 -14.59 42.94
CA MET A 1 61.90 -14.39 43.16
C MET A 1 61.43 -13.27 42.27
N ASN A 2 60.80 -13.57 41.14
CA ASN A 2 59.65 -12.83 40.61
C ASN A 2 59.14 -13.51 39.34
N TYR A 3 57.82 -13.70 39.35
CA TYR A 3 57.06 -14.61 38.53
C TYR A 3 56.81 -14.10 37.11
N ILE A 4 56.87 -15.06 36.18
CA ILE A 4 56.43 -14.98 34.80
C ILE A 4 54.93 -14.65 34.74
N LYS A 5 54.55 -13.66 33.92
CA LYS A 5 53.21 -13.60 33.32
C LYS A 5 53.36 -13.41 31.81
N ARG A 6 53.41 -14.53 31.10
CA ARG A 6 53.20 -14.57 29.64
C ARG A 6 51.69 -14.52 29.42
N THR A 7 51.18 -13.37 29.00
CA THR A 7 49.79 -13.24 28.57
C THR A 7 49.68 -13.81 27.16
N LEU A 8 49.08 -15.00 27.04
CA LEU A 8 48.73 -15.63 25.77
C LEU A 8 47.51 -14.91 25.19
N ILE A 9 47.70 -14.12 24.14
CA ILE A 9 46.59 -13.53 23.37
C ILE A 9 46.06 -14.63 22.43
N LEU A 10 44.92 -15.22 22.79
CA LEU A 10 44.14 -16.09 21.91
C LEU A 10 43.40 -15.22 20.90
N LEU A 11 43.92 -15.17 19.68
CA LEU A 11 43.31 -14.48 18.55
C LEU A 11 42.20 -15.40 18.00
N ILE A 12 40.98 -15.23 18.50
CA ILE A 12 39.80 -15.95 18.01
C ILE A 12 39.46 -15.36 16.63
N LEU A 13 39.86 -16.08 15.57
CA LEU A 13 39.39 -15.83 14.21
C LEU A 13 37.88 -16.16 14.18
N PHE A 14 37.02 -15.13 14.21
CA PHE A 14 35.62 -15.28 13.82
C PHE A 14 35.58 -15.49 12.31
N VAL A 15 35.61 -16.76 11.87
CA VAL A 15 35.19 -17.11 10.52
C VAL A 15 33.67 -16.91 10.48
N VAL A 16 33.25 -15.77 9.94
CA VAL A 16 31.84 -15.53 9.64
C VAL A 16 31.48 -16.42 8.46
N VAL A 17 31.06 -17.66 8.75
CA VAL A 17 30.44 -18.50 7.74
C VAL A 17 29.09 -17.85 7.42
N SER A 18 29.00 -17.18 6.28
CA SER A 18 27.74 -16.64 5.79
C SER A 18 26.70 -17.77 5.76
N PRO A 19 25.45 -17.53 6.19
CA PRO A 19 24.42 -18.54 6.08
C PRO A 19 24.21 -18.87 4.61
N ILE A 20 24.53 -20.12 4.28
CA ILE A 20 24.22 -20.80 3.03
C ILE A 20 22.71 -20.69 2.80
N ASN A 21 22.35 -20.29 1.58
CA ASN A 21 20.99 -20.12 1.05
C ASN A 21 19.90 -20.92 1.79
N SER A 22 19.04 -20.20 2.52
CA SER A 22 17.79 -20.76 3.02
C SER A 22 16.94 -21.27 1.85
N PRO A 23 16.31 -22.46 1.96
CA PRO A 23 15.41 -22.97 0.93
C PRO A 23 14.21 -22.02 0.77
N LYS A 24 13.96 -21.58 -0.47
CA LYS A 24 12.82 -20.73 -0.82
C LYS A 24 11.51 -21.45 -0.49
N THR A 25 10.62 -20.76 0.22
CA THR A 25 9.32 -21.28 0.64
C THR A 25 8.32 -21.29 -0.51
N ILE A 26 7.22 -22.04 -0.38
CA ILE A 26 6.11 -22.05 -1.35
C ILE A 26 5.49 -20.65 -1.52
N ALA A 27 5.57 -19.79 -0.48
CA ALA A 27 5.19 -18.39 -0.59
C ALA A 27 6.14 -17.62 -1.51
N ASP A 28 7.45 -17.82 -1.38
CA ASP A 28 8.47 -17.19 -2.23
C ASP A 28 8.34 -17.62 -3.70
N ASN A 29 7.94 -18.87 -3.94
CA ASN A 29 7.66 -19.38 -5.28
C ASN A 29 6.39 -18.76 -5.91
N LYS A 30 5.39 -18.39 -5.10
CA LYS A 30 4.20 -17.65 -5.56
C LYS A 30 4.51 -16.17 -5.83
N TYR A 31 5.51 -15.60 -5.15
CA TYR A 31 6.03 -14.25 -5.42
C TYR A 31 6.91 -14.19 -6.68
N SER A 32 7.60 -15.28 -7.02
CA SER A 32 8.40 -15.37 -8.25
C SER A 32 7.59 -15.57 -9.54
N GLU A 33 6.27 -15.73 -9.44
CA GLU A 33 5.36 -15.88 -10.60
C GLU A 33 4.55 -14.59 -10.86
N ILE A 34 5.03 -13.43 -10.42
CA ILE A 34 4.65 -12.16 -11.04
C ILE A 34 5.66 -11.93 -12.16
N GLN A 35 5.38 -12.59 -13.28
CA GLN A 35 6.06 -12.40 -14.56
C GLN A 35 6.35 -10.91 -14.78
N ASP A 36 7.57 -10.62 -15.25
CA ASP A 36 8.01 -9.31 -15.72
C ASP A 36 7.32 -8.94 -17.05
N ASP A 37 6.00 -9.12 -17.09
CA ASP A 37 5.13 -8.54 -18.08
C ASP A 37 5.06 -7.04 -17.82
N LYS A 38 5.05 -6.26 -18.90
CA LYS A 38 4.90 -4.80 -18.89
C LYS A 38 3.65 -4.42 -18.10
N PHE A 39 3.80 -4.23 -16.80
CA PHE A 39 2.69 -3.89 -15.92
C PHE A 39 2.10 -2.57 -16.41
N GLN A 40 0.79 -2.59 -16.68
CA GLN A 40 0.02 -1.40 -17.00
C GLN A 40 -0.90 -1.09 -15.85
N LEU A 41 -0.74 0.11 -15.30
CA LEU A 41 -1.64 0.67 -14.31
C LEU A 41 -3.03 0.82 -14.96
N GLN A 42 -4.07 0.47 -14.22
CA GLN A 42 -5.44 0.64 -14.66
C GLN A 42 -6.21 1.54 -13.69
N PRO A 43 -7.19 2.33 -14.19
CA PRO A 43 -8.06 3.10 -13.33
C PRO A 43 -8.70 2.22 -12.25
N GLY A 44 -8.60 2.67 -11.00
CA GLY A 44 -9.11 2.00 -9.81
C GLY A 44 -8.18 0.95 -9.21
N ASP A 45 -6.99 0.73 -9.78
CA ASP A 45 -5.92 -0.01 -9.10
C ASP A 45 -5.61 0.66 -7.75
N ILE A 46 -5.54 -0.16 -6.71
CA ILE A 46 -5.23 0.25 -5.35
C ILE A 46 -3.78 -0.08 -5.08
N ILE A 47 -2.99 0.92 -4.71
CA ILE A 47 -1.59 0.77 -4.40
C ILE A 47 -1.42 0.84 -2.89
N ILE A 48 -0.75 -0.16 -2.32
CA ILE A 48 -0.40 -0.23 -0.89
C ILE A 48 1.11 -0.20 -0.78
N THR A 49 1.63 0.65 0.08
CA THR A 49 3.07 0.82 0.30
C THR A 49 3.42 0.59 1.77
N LYS A 50 4.68 0.28 2.03
CA LYS A 50 5.25 0.42 3.38
C LYS A 50 5.53 1.90 3.66
N GLY A 51 4.48 2.66 3.94
CA GLY A 51 4.56 4.05 4.37
C GLY A 51 5.00 4.22 5.83
N PRO A 52 5.58 5.38 6.21
CA PRO A 52 5.94 5.67 7.60
C PRO A 52 4.71 5.64 8.51
N VAL A 53 4.94 5.31 9.79
CA VAL A 53 3.88 5.30 10.81
C VAL A 53 3.47 6.74 11.10
N MET A 54 2.23 7.09 10.79
CA MET A 54 1.61 8.28 11.36
C MET A 54 0.43 7.87 12.22
N TRP A 55 0.56 8.06 13.53
CA TRP A 55 -0.48 7.77 14.52
C TRP A 55 -0.98 6.31 14.55
N GLY A 56 -0.07 5.33 14.48
CA GLY A 56 -0.41 3.91 14.63
C GLY A 56 -1.03 3.23 13.41
N PHE A 57 -1.11 3.93 12.27
CA PHE A 57 -1.44 3.34 10.98
C PHE A 57 -0.15 2.98 10.23
N PHE A 58 0.09 1.69 10.05
CA PHE A 58 1.17 1.18 9.23
C PHE A 58 0.76 1.20 7.75
N GLY A 59 1.63 1.75 6.91
CA GLY A 59 1.44 1.77 5.47
C GLY A 59 0.74 3.03 4.94
N HIS A 60 0.66 3.12 3.62
CA HIS A 60 -0.09 4.15 2.92
C HIS A 60 -0.80 3.54 1.71
N CYS A 61 -1.99 4.06 1.38
CA CYS A 61 -2.75 3.62 0.22
C CYS A 61 -3.06 4.76 -0.73
N SER A 62 -3.00 4.47 -2.02
CA SER A 62 -3.43 5.38 -3.09
C SER A 62 -4.27 4.63 -4.11
N ILE A 63 -4.95 5.38 -4.98
CA ILE A 63 -5.79 4.83 -6.05
C ILE A 63 -5.39 5.43 -7.38
N ALA A 64 -5.20 4.60 -8.40
CA ALA A 64 -5.01 5.03 -9.77
C ALA A 64 -6.30 5.67 -10.30
N ILE A 65 -6.21 6.90 -10.81
CA ILE A 65 -7.36 7.60 -11.42
C ILE A 65 -7.34 7.52 -12.96
N ASP A 66 -6.21 7.13 -13.54
CA ASP A 66 -6.02 6.76 -14.95
C ASP A 66 -4.85 5.77 -15.08
N ASP A 67 -4.29 5.61 -16.29
CA ASP A 67 -3.19 4.68 -16.59
C ASP A 67 -1.79 5.18 -16.17
N LYS A 68 -1.69 6.42 -15.68
CA LYS A 68 -0.41 7.07 -15.34
C LYS A 68 -0.44 7.83 -14.02
N THR A 69 -1.61 8.12 -13.49
CA THR A 69 -1.82 9.06 -12.39
C THR A 69 -2.47 8.38 -11.22
N ILE A 70 -1.94 8.64 -10.03
CA ILE A 70 -2.49 8.20 -8.76
C ILE A 70 -3.04 9.40 -7.97
N LEU A 71 -4.11 9.18 -7.21
CA LEU A 71 -4.62 10.11 -6.22
C LEU A 71 -4.38 9.54 -4.81
N GLN A 72 -3.94 10.42 -3.91
CA GLN A 72 -3.61 10.07 -2.53
C GLN A 72 -3.84 11.25 -1.58
N ILE A 73 -3.63 11.02 -0.28
CA ILE A 73 -3.56 12.07 0.75
C ILE A 73 -2.55 11.64 1.82
N GLU A 74 -1.48 12.41 2.02
CA GLU A 74 -0.26 11.93 2.69
C GLU A 74 -0.34 11.98 4.23
N GLY A 75 -0.78 13.10 4.82
CA GLY A 75 -0.84 13.23 6.27
C GLY A 75 -1.63 14.45 6.79
N PRO A 76 -1.67 14.66 8.12
CA PRO A 76 -2.42 15.69 8.81
C PRO A 76 -2.25 17.09 8.20
N GLY A 77 -3.39 17.73 7.91
CA GLY A 77 -3.41 19.05 7.28
C GLY A 77 -3.35 19.02 5.76
N ASP A 78 -2.92 17.92 5.15
CA ASP A 78 -2.83 17.81 3.70
C ASP A 78 -4.20 17.73 3.03
N LYS A 79 -4.17 18.00 1.74
CA LYS A 79 -5.30 17.85 0.82
C LYS A 79 -5.07 16.63 -0.07
N PRO A 80 -6.13 16.07 -0.66
CA PRO A 80 -5.97 15.12 -1.76
C PRO A 80 -5.07 15.71 -2.85
N THR A 81 -4.11 14.93 -3.31
CA THR A 81 -3.14 15.33 -4.34
C THR A 81 -3.01 14.22 -5.38
N THR A 82 -2.60 14.60 -6.58
CA THR A 82 -2.28 13.67 -7.67
C THR A 82 -0.79 13.71 -7.98
N GLN A 83 -0.24 12.58 -8.38
CA GLN A 83 1.12 12.49 -8.91
C GLN A 83 1.23 11.35 -9.92
N SER A 84 2.30 11.33 -10.70
CA SER A 84 2.55 10.23 -11.63
C SER A 84 2.86 8.93 -10.86
N PHE A 85 2.43 7.80 -11.43
CA PHE A 85 2.71 6.48 -10.90
C PHE A 85 4.22 6.21 -10.81
N GLU A 86 4.99 6.68 -11.79
CA GLU A 86 6.45 6.54 -11.79
C GLU A 86 7.11 7.32 -10.64
N SER A 87 6.69 8.57 -10.39
CA SER A 87 7.14 9.34 -9.22
C SER A 87 6.77 8.66 -7.92
N PHE A 88 5.52 8.18 -7.81
CA PHE A 88 5.06 7.47 -6.62
C PHE A 88 5.86 6.19 -6.38
N LYS A 89 6.07 5.38 -7.42
CA LYS A 89 6.90 4.16 -7.36
C LYS A 89 8.32 4.46 -6.90
N TYR A 90 8.93 5.52 -7.43
CA TYR A 90 10.25 5.96 -6.97
C TYR A 90 10.26 6.31 -5.48
N ASN A 91 9.26 7.09 -5.04
CA ASN A 91 9.17 7.59 -3.66
C ASN A 91 8.82 6.52 -2.62
N TYR A 92 8.25 5.38 -3.01
CA TYR A 92 7.74 4.38 -2.07
C TYR A 92 8.25 2.95 -2.30
N ALA A 93 8.96 2.67 -3.39
CA ALA A 93 9.59 1.38 -3.62
C ALA A 93 11.04 1.53 -4.07
N SER A 94 11.27 1.78 -5.37
CA SER A 94 12.60 1.66 -5.98
C SER A 94 13.62 2.65 -5.42
N GLY A 95 13.21 3.86 -5.03
CA GLY A 95 14.09 4.87 -4.44
C GLY A 95 14.32 4.74 -2.94
N LYS A 96 13.58 3.85 -2.26
CA LYS A 96 13.69 3.63 -0.80
C LYS A 96 14.13 2.22 -0.40
N ASN A 97 14.35 1.33 -1.37
CA ASN A 97 14.56 -0.10 -1.16
C ASN A 97 13.46 -0.71 -0.27
N ASP A 98 12.21 -0.41 -0.62
CA ASP A 98 11.03 -0.83 0.11
C ASP A 98 9.96 -1.44 -0.80
N TRP A 99 8.89 -1.99 -0.21
CA TRP A 99 7.86 -2.68 -0.99
C TRP A 99 6.66 -1.81 -1.34
N MET A 100 6.14 -2.06 -2.55
CA MET A 100 4.86 -1.53 -3.03
C MET A 100 4.07 -2.64 -3.73
N LYS A 101 2.79 -2.76 -3.39
CA LYS A 101 1.89 -3.78 -3.97
C LYS A 101 0.70 -3.10 -4.65
N VAL A 102 0.42 -3.50 -5.88
CA VAL A 102 -0.73 -3.03 -6.65
C VAL A 102 -1.80 -4.11 -6.68
N TYR A 103 -3.01 -3.74 -6.31
CA TYR A 103 -4.17 -4.61 -6.27
C TYR A 103 -5.24 -4.10 -7.23
N ARG A 104 -5.90 -5.02 -7.93
CA ARG A 104 -6.99 -4.73 -8.87
C ARG A 104 -8.28 -5.38 -8.41
N CYS A 105 -9.40 -4.67 -8.49
CA CYS A 105 -10.70 -5.28 -8.29
C CYS A 105 -10.98 -6.31 -9.40
N SER A 106 -11.43 -7.50 -9.02
CA SER A 106 -11.69 -8.59 -9.96
C SER A 106 -12.97 -8.37 -10.78
N TYR A 107 -13.88 -7.51 -10.32
CA TYR A 107 -15.14 -7.24 -11.00
C TYR A 107 -14.96 -6.31 -12.22
N PRO A 108 -15.38 -6.72 -13.43
CA PRO A 108 -15.20 -5.92 -14.64
C PRO A 108 -15.81 -4.52 -14.52
N GLY A 109 -15.05 -3.50 -14.92
CA GLY A 109 -15.50 -2.10 -14.92
C GLY A 109 -15.60 -1.43 -13.54
N ALA A 110 -15.41 -2.17 -12.43
CA ALA A 110 -15.43 -1.59 -11.08
C ALA A 110 -14.33 -0.54 -10.90
N GLY A 111 -13.11 -0.84 -11.34
CA GLY A 111 -11.98 0.08 -11.20
C GLY A 111 -12.23 1.43 -11.87
N LYS A 112 -12.74 1.43 -13.11
CA LYS A 112 -13.08 2.67 -13.83
C LYS A 112 -14.14 3.49 -13.08
N LYS A 113 -15.21 2.87 -12.61
CA LYS A 113 -16.25 3.54 -11.83
C LYS A 113 -15.72 4.15 -10.54
N ALA A 114 -14.85 3.42 -9.83
CA ALA A 114 -14.20 3.92 -8.62
C ALA A 114 -13.30 5.14 -8.93
N ALA A 115 -12.49 5.06 -9.99
CA ALA A 115 -11.65 6.17 -10.45
C ALA A 115 -12.47 7.41 -10.82
N ASP A 116 -13.50 7.25 -11.65
CA ASP A 116 -14.39 8.36 -12.05
C ASP A 116 -15.03 9.04 -10.83
N TRP A 117 -15.46 8.25 -9.84
CA TRP A 117 -16.02 8.78 -8.60
C TRP A 117 -14.97 9.56 -7.78
N VAL A 118 -13.76 9.03 -7.65
CA VAL A 118 -12.66 9.69 -6.93
C VAL A 118 -12.29 11.02 -7.57
N LYS A 119 -12.14 11.06 -8.90
CA LYS A 119 -11.87 12.31 -9.63
C LYS A 119 -12.94 13.36 -9.33
N LYS A 120 -14.21 12.99 -9.44
CA LYS A 120 -15.34 13.89 -9.15
C LYS A 120 -15.39 14.42 -7.71
N ASN A 121 -14.93 13.64 -6.73
CA ASN A 121 -15.16 13.93 -5.31
C ASN A 121 -13.92 14.36 -4.52
N TYR A 122 -12.72 14.12 -5.03
CA TYR A 122 -11.47 14.35 -4.31
C TYR A 122 -10.41 15.08 -5.10
N GLU A 123 -10.33 14.91 -6.42
CA GLU A 123 -9.34 15.61 -7.25
C GLU A 123 -9.56 17.12 -7.18
N ASN A 124 -8.49 17.87 -6.91
CA ASN A 124 -8.50 19.34 -6.78
C ASN A 124 -9.47 19.88 -5.71
N THR A 125 -9.80 19.09 -4.69
CA THR A 125 -10.68 19.53 -3.60
C THR A 125 -9.94 20.08 -2.39
N ASN A 126 -10.66 20.80 -1.54
CA ASN A 126 -10.17 21.29 -0.25
C ASN A 126 -10.55 20.36 0.93
N HIS A 127 -10.75 19.07 0.69
CA HIS A 127 -10.84 18.10 1.79
C HIS A 127 -9.54 18.08 2.60
N ARG A 128 -9.62 17.71 3.88
CA ARG A 128 -8.44 17.68 4.77
C ARG A 128 -8.22 16.31 5.35
N TYR A 129 -6.95 15.97 5.51
CA TYR A 129 -6.56 14.75 6.20
C TYR A 129 -6.97 14.84 7.67
N LEU A 130 -7.77 13.86 8.08
CA LEU A 130 -7.97 13.50 9.48
C LEU A 130 -8.56 12.09 9.51
N VAL A 131 -7.93 11.22 10.31
CA VAL A 131 -8.44 9.87 10.55
C VAL A 131 -9.74 9.99 11.35
N THR A 132 -10.84 9.58 10.75
CA THR A 132 -12.18 9.73 11.33
C THR A 132 -12.99 8.44 11.20
N LEU A 133 -13.85 8.18 12.19
CA LEU A 133 -14.69 6.99 12.25
C LEU A 133 -15.86 7.03 11.26
N ASN A 134 -16.34 8.21 10.90
CA ASN A 134 -17.46 8.37 9.96
C ASN A 134 -16.95 8.17 8.53
N LEU A 135 -17.14 6.96 7.98
CA LEU A 135 -16.69 6.61 6.64
C LEU A 135 -17.54 7.21 5.51
N ASN A 136 -18.70 7.80 5.80
CA ASN A 136 -19.60 8.36 4.77
C ASN A 136 -19.37 9.86 4.52
N SER A 137 -18.95 10.60 5.55
CA SER A 137 -18.65 12.03 5.43
C SER A 137 -17.37 12.27 4.62
N LYS A 138 -17.34 13.31 3.78
CA LYS A 138 -16.14 13.74 3.04
C LYS A 138 -15.40 14.91 3.70
N LYS A 139 -15.97 15.55 4.73
CA LYS A 139 -15.39 16.75 5.37
C LYS A 139 -13.92 16.54 5.75
N PHE A 140 -13.66 15.37 6.33
CA PHE A 140 -12.33 14.88 6.68
C PHE A 140 -12.11 13.51 6.05
N THR A 141 -10.91 13.26 5.52
CA THR A 141 -10.60 12.01 4.82
C THR A 141 -9.21 11.48 5.17
N TYR A 142 -8.90 10.27 4.74
CA TYR A 142 -7.60 9.62 4.86
C TYR A 142 -7.47 8.57 3.74
N CYS A 143 -6.25 8.08 3.50
CA CYS A 143 -5.90 7.25 2.33
C CYS A 143 -6.90 6.11 2.03
N THR A 144 -7.19 5.26 3.00
CA THR A 144 -8.11 4.12 2.83
C THR A 144 -9.58 4.52 2.80
N LYS A 145 -9.97 5.64 3.42
CA LYS A 145 -11.35 6.15 3.34
C LYS A 145 -11.70 6.62 1.93
N ILE A 146 -10.76 7.24 1.23
CA ILE A 146 -10.95 7.59 -0.19
C ILE A 146 -11.27 6.34 -1.00
N ILE A 147 -10.49 5.27 -0.83
CA ILE A 147 -10.68 3.99 -1.53
C ILE A 147 -12.01 3.33 -1.15
N TYR A 148 -12.34 3.28 0.15
CA TYR A 148 -13.60 2.73 0.65
C TYR A 148 -14.80 3.43 -0.01
N GLN A 149 -14.80 4.77 -0.01
CA GLN A 149 -15.88 5.54 -0.59
C GLN A 149 -15.95 5.42 -2.11
N ALA A 150 -14.81 5.36 -2.79
CA ALA A 150 -14.73 5.14 -4.24
C ALA A 150 -15.49 3.89 -4.66
N TYR A 151 -15.24 2.78 -3.96
CA TYR A 151 -15.90 1.52 -4.28
C TYR A 151 -17.34 1.47 -3.76
N LYS A 152 -17.60 1.91 -2.52
CA LYS A 152 -18.97 1.91 -1.96
C LYS A 152 -19.94 2.79 -2.77
N PHE A 153 -19.55 4.00 -3.11
CA PHE A 153 -20.45 4.99 -3.72
C PHE A 153 -20.27 5.12 -5.23
N GLY A 154 -19.09 4.80 -5.77
CA GLY A 154 -18.83 4.82 -7.20
C GLY A 154 -19.19 3.52 -7.91
N VAL A 155 -18.99 2.37 -7.26
CA VAL A 155 -19.19 1.04 -7.87
C VAL A 155 -20.51 0.41 -7.45
N SER A 156 -20.64 0.14 -6.15
CA SER A 156 -21.83 -0.48 -5.55
C SER A 156 -21.71 -0.43 -4.03
N GLU A 157 -22.82 -0.19 -3.32
CA GLU A 157 -22.83 -0.23 -1.86
C GLU A 157 -22.44 -1.59 -1.28
N LYS A 158 -22.57 -2.66 -2.08
CA LYS A 158 -22.21 -4.04 -1.75
C LYS A 158 -20.78 -4.42 -2.13
N SER A 159 -20.00 -3.50 -2.72
CA SER A 159 -18.61 -3.78 -3.13
C SER A 159 -17.65 -3.92 -1.95
N VAL A 160 -17.98 -3.26 -0.84
CA VAL A 160 -17.22 -3.28 0.40
C VAL A 160 -18.15 -3.50 1.59
N LYS A 161 -17.63 -4.05 2.68
CA LYS A 161 -18.33 -4.21 3.96
C LYS A 161 -18.89 -2.87 4.42
N SER A 162 -20.15 -2.86 4.86
CA SER A 162 -20.74 -1.66 5.44
C SER A 162 -20.34 -1.57 6.90
N TYR A 163 -19.91 -0.38 7.32
CA TYR A 163 -19.61 -0.07 8.71
C TYR A 163 -20.41 1.14 9.16
N GLY A 164 -20.76 1.19 10.44
CA GLY A 164 -21.29 2.39 11.09
C GLY A 164 -20.17 3.39 11.38
N LEU A 165 -19.46 3.20 12.49
CA LEU A 165 -18.28 3.97 12.87
C LEU A 165 -17.05 3.05 12.89
N HIS A 166 -16.07 3.29 12.02
CA HIS A 166 -14.93 2.40 11.85
C HIS A 166 -13.74 3.10 11.21
N ILE A 167 -12.51 2.62 11.49
CA ILE A 167 -11.31 3.06 10.79
C ILE A 167 -10.71 1.85 10.06
N ILE A 168 -10.39 2.03 8.77
CA ILE A 168 -9.81 0.97 7.95
C ILE A 168 -8.32 1.22 7.80
N SER A 169 -7.47 0.28 8.23
CA SER A 169 -6.02 0.43 8.03
C SER A 169 -5.60 0.13 6.60
N PRO A 170 -4.51 0.74 6.11
CA PRO A 170 -3.93 0.43 4.80
C PRO A 170 -3.82 -1.05 4.51
N TYR A 171 -3.30 -1.84 5.46
CA TYR A 171 -3.11 -3.27 5.26
C TYR A 171 -4.39 -4.10 5.34
N ALA A 172 -5.45 -3.57 5.99
CA ALA A 172 -6.74 -4.23 6.07
C ALA A 172 -7.67 -3.90 4.89
N ILE A 173 -7.35 -2.93 4.03
CA ILE A 173 -8.28 -2.45 2.97
C ILE A 173 -8.76 -3.57 2.07
N LYS A 174 -7.90 -4.55 1.75
CA LYS A 174 -8.26 -5.71 0.92
C LYS A 174 -9.37 -6.58 1.54
N ASP A 175 -9.39 -6.70 2.87
CA ASP A 175 -10.31 -7.58 3.60
C ASP A 175 -11.72 -6.97 3.73
N ASN A 176 -11.88 -5.73 3.23
CA ASN A 176 -13.13 -5.02 3.18
C ASN A 176 -13.95 -5.32 1.92
N PHE A 177 -13.32 -5.83 0.86
CA PHE A 177 -14.01 -6.11 -0.40
C PHE A 177 -14.80 -7.42 -0.34
N ILE A 178 -16.04 -7.38 -0.81
CA ILE A 178 -16.98 -8.52 -0.79
C ILE A 178 -17.06 -9.12 -2.19
N ASP A 179 -17.31 -10.43 -2.32
CA ASP A 179 -17.60 -11.04 -3.62
C ASP A 179 -18.77 -10.34 -4.34
N PRO A 180 -18.67 -10.11 -5.67
CA PRO A 180 -17.58 -10.50 -6.58
C PRO A 180 -16.44 -9.46 -6.72
N TYR A 181 -16.36 -8.46 -5.84
CA TYR A 181 -15.45 -7.31 -5.95
C TYR A 181 -14.07 -7.51 -5.32
N LYS A 182 -13.70 -8.74 -4.90
CA LYS A 182 -12.42 -9.01 -4.24
C LYS A 182 -11.23 -8.47 -5.03
N LEU A 183 -10.24 -7.98 -4.29
CA LEU A 183 -8.99 -7.50 -4.84
C LEU A 183 -8.04 -8.68 -5.12
N ARG A 184 -7.37 -8.65 -6.26
CA ARG A 184 -6.26 -9.53 -6.61
C ARG A 184 -4.96 -8.74 -6.70
N LEU A 185 -3.86 -9.32 -6.24
CA LEU A 185 -2.53 -8.73 -6.44
C LEU A 185 -2.18 -8.81 -7.93
N VAL A 186 -1.74 -7.70 -8.53
CA VAL A 186 -1.38 -7.63 -9.95
C VAL A 186 0.07 -7.20 -10.18
N LYS A 187 0.72 -6.59 -9.19
CA LYS A 187 2.15 -6.27 -9.22
C LYS A 187 2.69 -6.14 -7.80
N ALA A 188 3.92 -6.60 -7.60
CA ALA A 188 4.73 -6.28 -6.43
C ALA A 188 6.05 -5.66 -6.93
N TYR A 189 6.50 -4.64 -6.22
CA TYR A 189 7.79 -3.98 -6.34
C TYR A 189 8.52 -4.10 -5.02
#